data_AF-A0A2L0CV32-F1
#
_entry.id   AF-A0A2L0CV32-F1
#
_cell.length_a   1.000
_cell.length_b   1.000
_cell.length_c   1.000
_cell.angle_alpha   90.00
_cell.angle_beta   90.00
_cell.angle_gamma   90.00
#
_symmetry.space_group_name_H-M   'P 1'
#
loop_
_entity.id
_entity.type
_entity.pdbx_description
1 polymer ?
#
loop_
_entity_poly.entity_id
_entity_poly.type
_entity_poly.pdbx_seq_one_letter_code
_entity_poly.pdbx_strand_id
1 'polypeptide(L)'
;FETKLINTLIFKFLPVPMFRNVTLKCLTEIAGVTVSNYNDVFVSLLTHTMTQLEMMLPLDTDIRSAYCHGQDQEQNFIQNLALYLCTFLKEHGSLVETAVPSEMLKNALRYLVLISEVEEVEIFKICLEYWNSLASDLYREVPYPSPQNICFANNRRNLYQEVLNKVRYIMISRMAKPEEVLIVENDNGEVVREFMKDTDSINLYKNMRETLVYLTHLDYVDTERIMTEKLQNQVNGSEWSWKNLNTLCWAIGSISGAMHEEDEKRFLVTVIKDLLGLCEQKRGKDNKAIIASNIMYVVGQYPRFLRAHWKFLKTVVNKLFEFMHETHDGVQD
;
A
#
# COMPACT_ATOMS: atom_id res chain seq x y z
N PHE A 1 5.59 -31.16 -16.26
CA PHE A 1 6.90 -30.54 -15.99
C PHE A 1 8.05 -31.16 -16.80
N GLU A 2 7.93 -32.38 -17.33
CA GLU A 2 9.00 -33.06 -18.09
C GLU A 2 8.96 -32.79 -19.62
N THR A 3 8.00 -32.03 -20.10
CA THR A 3 7.81 -31.73 -21.53
C THR A 3 8.35 -30.34 -21.89
N LYS A 4 8.51 -30.07 -23.20
CA LYS A 4 8.91 -28.75 -23.72
C LYS A 4 7.79 -27.69 -23.68
N LEU A 5 6.69 -27.95 -22.96
CA LEU A 5 5.50 -27.11 -22.95
C LEU A 5 5.81 -25.69 -22.43
N ILE A 6 6.46 -25.57 -21.26
CA ILE A 6 6.79 -24.29 -20.64
C ILE A 6 7.63 -23.42 -21.57
N ASN A 7 8.72 -23.98 -22.12
CA ASN A 7 9.57 -23.25 -23.07
C ASN A 7 8.80 -22.84 -24.33
N THR A 8 7.88 -23.68 -24.82
CA THR A 8 7.05 -23.34 -25.99
C THR A 8 6.11 -22.18 -25.68
N LEU A 9 5.44 -22.20 -24.51
CA LEU A 9 4.59 -21.10 -24.05
C LEU A 9 5.38 -19.79 -23.97
N ILE A 10 6.51 -19.79 -23.26
CA ILE A 10 7.30 -18.59 -23.02
C ILE A 10 7.93 -18.04 -24.30
N PHE A 11 8.55 -18.86 -25.14
CA PHE A 11 9.33 -18.34 -26.27
C PHE A 11 8.55 -18.20 -27.57
N LYS A 12 7.45 -18.94 -27.76
CA LYS A 12 6.68 -18.88 -29.01
C LYS A 12 5.39 -18.07 -28.90
N PHE A 13 4.75 -18.06 -27.73
CA PHE A 13 3.40 -17.51 -27.60
C PHE A 13 3.34 -16.25 -26.73
N LEU A 14 4.11 -16.18 -25.63
CA LEU A 14 4.11 -15.01 -24.76
C LEU A 14 4.49 -13.69 -25.48
N PRO A 15 5.49 -13.64 -26.37
CA PRO A 15 5.89 -12.38 -27.02
C PRO A 15 4.86 -11.89 -28.04
N VAL A 16 4.03 -12.81 -28.56
CA VAL A 16 3.08 -12.54 -29.64
C VAL A 16 1.79 -11.92 -29.06
N PRO A 17 1.43 -10.67 -29.41
CA PRO A 17 0.33 -9.94 -28.77
C PRO A 17 -1.00 -10.70 -28.70
N MET A 18 -1.38 -11.39 -29.78
CA MET A 18 -2.65 -12.13 -29.84
C MET A 18 -2.72 -13.33 -28.87
N PHE A 19 -1.58 -13.90 -28.46
CA PHE A 19 -1.51 -15.07 -27.58
C PHE A 19 -1.02 -14.74 -26.17
N ARG A 20 -0.44 -13.55 -25.98
CA ARG A 20 0.21 -13.11 -24.74
C ARG A 20 -0.64 -13.31 -23.50
N ASN A 21 -1.88 -12.81 -23.51
CA ASN A 21 -2.79 -12.87 -22.36
C ASN A 21 -3.12 -14.31 -21.96
N VAL A 22 -3.54 -15.15 -22.91
CA VAL A 22 -3.88 -16.56 -22.63
C VAL A 22 -2.64 -17.33 -22.18
N THR A 23 -1.49 -17.07 -22.79
CA THR A 23 -0.23 -17.70 -22.41
C THR A 23 0.14 -17.36 -20.97
N LEU A 24 0.04 -16.09 -20.57
CA LEU A 24 0.37 -15.67 -19.22
C LEU A 24 -0.58 -16.25 -18.17
N LYS A 25 -1.87 -16.40 -18.50
CA LYS A 25 -2.81 -17.15 -17.65
C LYS A 25 -2.38 -18.59 -17.46
N CYS A 26 -1.99 -19.30 -18.52
CA CYS A 26 -1.46 -20.66 -18.40
C CYS A 26 -0.18 -20.72 -17.54
N LEU A 27 0.74 -19.76 -17.69
CA LEU A 27 1.95 -19.69 -16.87
C LEU A 27 1.61 -19.41 -15.40
N THR A 28 0.56 -18.64 -15.13
CA THR A 28 0.04 -18.38 -13.77
C THR A 28 -0.48 -19.66 -13.12
N GLU A 29 -1.28 -20.44 -13.84
CA GLU A 29 -1.76 -21.74 -13.33
C GLU A 29 -0.61 -22.71 -13.05
N ILE A 30 0.42 -22.73 -13.90
CA ILE A 30 1.62 -23.54 -13.69
C ILE A 30 2.39 -23.03 -12.46
N ALA A 31 2.51 -21.72 -12.27
CA ALA A 31 3.17 -21.08 -11.14
C ALA A 31 2.46 -21.32 -9.80
N GLY A 32 1.16 -21.65 -9.81
CA GLY A 32 0.41 -21.98 -8.60
C GLY A 32 0.58 -23.43 -8.13
N VAL A 33 1.35 -24.26 -8.84
CA VAL A 33 1.50 -25.69 -8.50
C VAL A 33 2.54 -25.87 -7.40
N THR A 34 2.12 -26.40 -6.26
CA THR A 34 2.98 -26.65 -5.09
C THR A 34 3.61 -28.05 -5.10
N VAL A 35 4.71 -28.21 -5.84
CA VAL A 35 5.47 -29.47 -5.89
C VAL A 35 6.97 -29.26 -5.69
N SER A 36 7.55 -29.90 -4.67
CA SER A 36 8.98 -29.72 -4.31
C SER A 36 9.98 -30.34 -5.28
N ASN A 37 9.53 -31.29 -6.11
CA ASN A 37 10.43 -32.11 -6.94
C ASN A 37 10.87 -31.42 -8.24
N TYR A 38 10.35 -30.22 -8.51
CA TYR A 38 10.54 -29.50 -9.78
C TYR A 38 11.06 -28.07 -9.57
N ASN A 39 11.81 -27.81 -8.48
CA ASN A 39 12.36 -26.49 -8.17
C ASN A 39 13.14 -25.87 -9.34
N ASP A 40 13.99 -26.64 -10.02
CA ASP A 40 14.75 -26.16 -11.18
C ASP A 40 13.83 -25.72 -12.33
N VAL A 41 12.67 -26.36 -12.48
CA VAL A 41 11.68 -25.99 -13.50
C VAL A 41 10.99 -24.68 -13.13
N PHE A 42 10.69 -24.44 -11.85
CA PHE A 42 10.13 -23.15 -11.40
C PHE A 42 11.13 -22.01 -11.52
N VAL A 43 12.39 -22.25 -11.14
CA VAL A 43 13.49 -21.29 -11.34
C VAL A 43 13.61 -20.90 -12.82
N SER A 44 13.59 -21.91 -13.71
CA SER A 44 13.60 -21.71 -15.16
C SER A 44 12.34 -20.97 -15.66
N LEU A 45 11.15 -21.31 -15.14
CA LEU A 45 9.88 -20.67 -15.48
C LEU A 45 9.95 -19.16 -15.19
N LEU A 46 10.34 -18.77 -13.98
CA LEU A 46 10.46 -17.35 -13.63
C LEU A 46 11.53 -16.65 -14.47
N THR A 47 12.72 -17.24 -14.56
CA THR A 47 13.86 -16.63 -15.25
C THR A 47 13.52 -16.32 -16.71
N HIS A 48 13.00 -17.31 -17.45
CA HIS A 48 12.67 -17.12 -18.87
C HIS A 48 11.47 -16.20 -19.07
N THR A 49 10.45 -16.28 -18.20
CA THR A 49 9.29 -15.39 -18.28
C THR A 49 9.69 -13.93 -18.06
N MET A 50 10.52 -13.66 -17.04
CA MET A 50 11.04 -12.33 -16.75
C MET A 50 11.92 -11.79 -17.88
N THR A 51 12.78 -12.61 -18.48
CA THR A 51 13.57 -12.18 -19.64
C THR A 51 12.67 -11.76 -20.81
N GLN A 52 11.58 -12.50 -21.09
CA GLN A 52 10.62 -12.08 -22.13
C GLN A 52 9.84 -10.83 -21.70
N LEU A 53 9.50 -10.71 -20.42
CA LEU A 53 8.77 -9.57 -19.87
C LEU A 53 9.55 -8.27 -20.02
N GLU A 54 10.83 -8.25 -19.67
CA GLU A 54 11.69 -7.07 -19.75
C GLU A 54 11.86 -6.55 -21.20
N MET A 55 11.76 -7.44 -22.19
CA MET A 55 11.74 -7.02 -23.60
C MET A 55 10.38 -6.44 -24.02
N MET A 56 9.28 -6.95 -23.49
CA MET A 56 7.92 -6.52 -23.87
C MET A 56 7.46 -5.27 -23.12
N LEU A 57 7.89 -5.11 -21.88
CA LEU A 57 7.49 -4.04 -20.97
C LEU A 57 8.72 -3.58 -20.16
N PRO A 58 9.54 -2.68 -20.71
CA PRO A 58 10.73 -2.17 -20.02
C PRO A 58 10.41 -1.60 -18.64
N LEU A 59 11.31 -1.78 -17.66
CA LEU A 59 11.11 -1.37 -16.25
C LEU A 59 11.07 0.16 -16.02
N ASP A 60 11.44 0.95 -17.02
CA ASP A 60 11.31 2.41 -17.07
C ASP A 60 9.96 2.87 -17.63
N THR A 61 9.12 1.95 -18.09
CA THR A 61 7.75 2.26 -18.53
C THR A 61 6.89 2.76 -17.38
N ASP A 62 6.24 3.90 -17.57
CA ASP A 62 5.16 4.37 -16.68
C ASP A 62 3.92 3.50 -16.88
N ILE A 63 3.82 2.40 -16.10
CA ILE A 63 2.72 1.44 -16.19
C ILE A 63 1.38 2.10 -15.84
N ARG A 64 1.35 3.05 -14.90
CA ARG A 64 0.14 3.78 -14.52
C ARG A 64 -0.42 4.54 -15.73
N SER A 65 0.43 5.31 -16.42
CA SER A 65 0.01 6.06 -17.62
C SER A 65 -0.31 5.13 -18.78
N ALA A 66 0.50 4.10 -19.01
CA ALA A 66 0.27 3.11 -20.07
C ALA A 66 -1.06 2.36 -19.90
N TYR A 67 -1.46 2.05 -18.66
CA TYR A 67 -2.73 1.42 -18.35
C TYR A 67 -3.92 2.36 -18.64
N CYS A 68 -3.82 3.62 -18.21
CA CYS A 68 -4.86 4.62 -18.41
C CYS A 68 -5.18 4.88 -19.90
N HIS A 69 -4.17 4.84 -20.76
CA HIS A 69 -4.31 5.03 -22.21
C HIS A 69 -4.37 3.71 -23.00
N GLY A 70 -4.24 2.57 -22.32
CA GLY A 70 -4.24 1.24 -22.93
C GLY A 70 -5.63 0.80 -23.37
N GLN A 71 -5.69 -0.16 -24.30
CA GLN A 71 -6.94 -0.83 -24.66
C GLN A 71 -7.17 -2.03 -23.75
N ASP A 72 -8.33 -2.68 -23.91
CA ASP A 72 -8.71 -3.86 -23.13
C ASP A 72 -7.61 -4.94 -23.10
N GLN A 73 -6.89 -5.15 -24.20
CA GLN A 73 -5.85 -6.20 -24.26
C GLN A 73 -4.62 -5.85 -23.42
N GLU A 74 -4.15 -4.61 -23.42
CA GLU A 74 -3.03 -4.15 -22.59
C GLU A 74 -3.44 -4.10 -21.12
N GLN A 75 -4.64 -3.61 -20.80
CA GLN A 75 -5.14 -3.57 -19.42
C GLN A 75 -5.27 -4.99 -18.84
N ASN A 76 -5.84 -5.92 -19.61
CA ASN A 76 -5.88 -7.34 -19.24
C ASN A 76 -4.49 -7.93 -19.07
N PHE A 77 -3.51 -7.51 -19.87
CA PHE A 77 -2.14 -8.00 -19.74
C PHE A 77 -1.50 -7.57 -18.42
N ILE A 78 -1.68 -6.31 -18.01
CA ILE A 78 -1.19 -5.82 -16.72
C ILE A 78 -1.85 -6.56 -15.55
N GLN A 79 -3.16 -6.81 -15.61
CA GLN A 79 -3.84 -7.61 -14.60
C GLN A 79 -3.33 -9.06 -14.54
N ASN A 80 -3.17 -9.71 -15.70
CA ASN A 80 -2.63 -11.08 -15.76
C ASN A 80 -1.18 -11.15 -15.27
N LEU A 81 -0.40 -10.09 -15.48
CA LEU A 81 0.96 -9.97 -14.97
C LEU A 81 0.99 -9.83 -13.44
N ALA A 82 0.09 -9.02 -12.87
CA ALA A 82 -0.09 -8.94 -11.43
C ALA A 82 -0.40 -10.32 -10.83
N LEU A 83 -1.37 -11.02 -11.41
CA LEU A 83 -1.76 -12.38 -10.99
C LEU A 83 -0.57 -13.34 -11.08
N TYR A 84 0.15 -13.37 -12.21
CA TYR A 84 1.32 -14.23 -12.38
C TYR A 84 2.39 -13.98 -11.31
N LEU A 85 2.81 -12.73 -11.13
CA LEU A 85 3.87 -12.38 -10.18
C LEU A 85 3.45 -12.63 -8.73
N CYS A 86 2.23 -12.26 -8.36
CA CYS A 86 1.70 -12.51 -7.03
C CYS A 86 1.60 -14.01 -6.73
N THR A 87 1.06 -14.80 -7.65
CA THR A 87 0.95 -16.26 -7.48
C THR A 87 2.34 -16.89 -7.36
N PHE A 88 3.25 -16.59 -8.30
CA PHE A 88 4.58 -17.19 -8.29
C PHE A 88 5.36 -16.83 -7.02
N LEU A 89 5.36 -15.55 -6.61
CA LEU A 89 6.13 -15.11 -5.45
C LEU A 89 5.52 -15.58 -4.12
N LYS A 90 4.19 -15.80 -4.03
CA LYS A 90 3.57 -16.44 -2.86
C LYS A 90 4.00 -17.89 -2.71
N GLU A 91 3.90 -18.67 -3.78
CA GLU A 91 4.16 -20.13 -3.72
C GLU A 91 5.66 -20.48 -3.73
N HIS A 92 6.47 -19.66 -4.38
CA HIS A 92 7.88 -19.97 -4.66
C HIS A 92 8.85 -18.86 -4.24
N GLY A 93 8.41 -17.84 -3.49
CA GLY A 93 9.26 -16.71 -3.09
C GLY A 93 10.56 -17.13 -2.37
N SER A 94 10.48 -18.07 -1.44
CA SER A 94 11.64 -18.62 -0.71
C SER A 94 12.65 -19.32 -1.62
N LEU A 95 12.17 -19.97 -2.68
CA LEU A 95 13.03 -20.57 -3.71
C LEU A 95 13.73 -19.47 -4.51
N VAL A 96 13.01 -18.40 -4.87
CA VAL A 96 13.58 -17.28 -5.65
C VAL A 96 14.65 -16.53 -4.86
N GLU A 97 14.46 -16.34 -3.55
CA GLU A 97 15.44 -15.68 -2.67
C GLU A 97 16.81 -16.37 -2.66
N THR A 98 16.85 -17.68 -2.93
CA THR A 98 18.07 -18.51 -2.81
C THR A 98 18.60 -19.03 -4.13
N ALA A 99 17.74 -19.36 -5.08
CA ALA A 99 18.10 -20.07 -6.32
C ALA A 99 18.20 -19.18 -7.55
N VAL A 100 17.78 -17.91 -7.48
CA VAL A 100 17.76 -16.97 -8.60
C VAL A 100 18.69 -15.77 -8.28
N PRO A 101 19.35 -15.15 -9.27
CA PRO A 101 20.08 -13.91 -9.05
C PRO A 101 19.19 -12.84 -8.37
N SER A 102 19.70 -12.20 -7.33
CA SER A 102 18.97 -11.19 -6.54
C SER A 102 18.34 -10.09 -7.40
N GLU A 103 19.00 -9.70 -8.49
CA GLU A 103 18.50 -8.69 -9.42
C GLU A 103 17.18 -9.08 -10.09
N MET A 104 17.00 -10.37 -10.42
CA MET A 104 15.76 -10.86 -11.03
C MET A 104 14.58 -10.74 -10.07
N LEU A 105 14.79 -11.07 -8.79
CA LEU A 105 13.79 -10.88 -7.75
C LEU A 105 13.44 -9.40 -7.58
N LYS A 106 14.46 -8.53 -7.54
CA LYS A 106 14.26 -7.09 -7.46
C LYS A 106 13.46 -6.56 -8.64
N ASN A 107 13.73 -7.02 -9.86
CA ASN A 107 12.97 -6.65 -11.06
C ASN A 107 11.52 -7.11 -10.99
N ALA A 108 11.26 -8.36 -10.56
CA ALA A 108 9.91 -8.88 -10.36
C ALA A 108 9.12 -8.05 -9.33
N LEU A 109 9.75 -7.73 -8.19
CA LEU A 109 9.17 -6.87 -7.16
C LEU A 109 8.94 -5.44 -7.67
N ARG A 110 9.86 -4.91 -8.48
CA ARG A 110 9.73 -3.58 -9.09
C ARG A 110 8.55 -3.52 -10.04
N TYR A 111 8.28 -4.55 -10.85
CA TYR A 111 7.05 -4.64 -11.62
C TYR A 111 5.82 -4.58 -10.72
N LEU A 112 5.78 -5.36 -9.63
CA LEU A 112 4.65 -5.31 -8.70
C LEU A 112 4.45 -3.92 -8.09
N VAL A 113 5.53 -3.18 -7.76
CA VAL A 113 5.44 -1.79 -7.30
C VAL A 113 4.82 -0.90 -8.36
N LEU A 114 5.33 -0.94 -9.60
CA LEU A 114 4.82 -0.13 -10.72
C LEU A 114 3.34 -0.46 -11.03
N ILE A 115 2.97 -1.73 -10.98
CA ILE A 115 1.58 -2.19 -11.17
C ILE A 115 0.69 -1.72 -10.00
N SER A 116 1.22 -1.69 -8.77
CA SER A 116 0.50 -1.19 -7.58
C SER A 116 0.16 0.31 -7.65
N GLU A 117 0.79 1.06 -8.56
CA GLU A 117 0.47 2.48 -8.80
C GLU A 117 -0.71 2.68 -9.76
N VAL A 118 -1.14 1.64 -10.49
CA VAL A 118 -2.27 1.69 -11.42
C VAL A 118 -3.57 2.02 -10.69
N GLU A 119 -4.33 2.99 -11.19
CA GLU A 119 -5.59 3.46 -10.60
C GLU A 119 -6.78 2.53 -10.91
N GLU A 120 -6.60 1.23 -10.71
CA GLU A 120 -7.63 0.19 -10.84
C GLU A 120 -7.72 -0.62 -9.54
N VAL A 121 -8.91 -0.72 -8.95
CA VAL A 121 -9.11 -1.26 -7.59
C VAL A 121 -8.84 -2.76 -7.57
N GLU A 122 -9.29 -3.49 -8.59
CA GLU A 122 -9.12 -4.96 -8.64
C GLU A 122 -7.65 -5.36 -8.81
N ILE A 123 -6.88 -4.61 -9.62
CA ILE A 123 -5.44 -4.80 -9.76
C ILE A 123 -4.72 -4.50 -8.44
N PHE A 124 -5.12 -3.41 -7.77
CA PHE A 124 -4.54 -3.04 -6.50
C PHE A 124 -4.80 -4.10 -5.41
N LYS A 125 -6.01 -4.69 -5.36
CA LYS A 125 -6.33 -5.79 -4.43
C LYS A 125 -5.43 -7.01 -4.63
N ILE A 126 -5.16 -7.40 -5.87
CA ILE A 126 -4.24 -8.51 -6.21
C ILE A 126 -2.85 -8.23 -5.64
N CYS A 127 -2.30 -7.05 -5.90
CA CYS A 127 -0.99 -6.64 -5.39
C CYS A 127 -0.98 -6.54 -3.86
N LEU A 128 -2.02 -5.95 -3.26
CA LEU A 128 -2.16 -5.79 -1.82
C LEU A 128 -2.15 -7.14 -1.09
N GLU A 129 -2.78 -8.17 -1.65
CA GLU A 129 -2.78 -9.51 -1.07
C GLU A 129 -1.35 -10.08 -0.99
N TYR A 130 -0.53 -9.86 -2.02
CA TYR A 130 0.89 -10.23 -1.97
C TYR A 130 1.68 -9.39 -0.96
N TRP A 131 1.50 -8.07 -0.96
CA TRP A 131 2.21 -7.17 -0.04
C TRP A 131 1.88 -7.46 1.42
N ASN A 132 0.63 -7.79 1.72
CA ASN A 132 0.20 -8.22 3.05
C ASN A 132 0.91 -9.51 3.47
N SER A 133 0.90 -10.54 2.60
CA SER A 133 1.58 -11.81 2.85
C SER A 133 3.07 -11.60 3.11
N LEU A 134 3.76 -10.88 2.23
CA LEU A 134 5.19 -10.60 2.37
C LEU A 134 5.50 -9.84 3.67
N ALA A 135 4.75 -8.78 3.97
CA ALA A 135 4.96 -7.97 5.18
C ALA A 135 4.69 -8.78 6.46
N SER A 136 3.64 -9.61 6.47
CA SER A 136 3.32 -10.54 7.56
C SER A 136 4.45 -11.55 7.76
N ASP A 137 4.97 -12.15 6.69
CA ASP A 137 6.02 -13.16 6.77
C ASP A 137 7.32 -12.57 7.30
N LEU A 138 7.76 -11.43 6.77
CA LEU A 138 8.96 -10.71 7.25
C LEU A 138 8.81 -10.24 8.70
N TYR A 139 7.60 -9.89 9.13
CA TYR A 139 7.31 -9.52 10.52
C TYR A 139 7.42 -10.74 11.46
N ARG A 140 6.86 -11.88 11.06
CA ARG A 140 6.83 -13.14 11.86
C ARG A 140 8.18 -13.84 11.96
N GLU A 141 9.15 -13.48 11.12
CA GLU A 141 10.47 -14.14 11.03
C GLU A 141 11.35 -14.12 12.28
N VAL A 142 10.92 -13.50 13.39
CA VAL A 142 11.66 -13.53 14.66
C VAL A 142 10.81 -14.16 15.78
N PRO A 143 10.59 -15.50 15.77
CA PRO A 143 9.89 -16.17 16.87
C PRO A 143 10.80 -16.41 18.09
N TYR A 144 12.13 -16.50 17.90
CA TYR A 144 13.10 -16.68 18.98
C TYR A 144 14.40 -15.89 18.69
N PRO A 145 14.76 -14.89 19.51
CA PRO A 145 15.96 -14.09 19.30
C PRO A 145 17.21 -14.90 19.65
N SER A 146 17.76 -15.61 18.67
CA SER A 146 19.15 -16.09 18.70
C SER A 146 20.00 -15.16 17.80
N PRO A 147 21.28 -14.91 18.13
CA PRO A 147 22.13 -14.01 17.33
C PRO A 147 22.23 -14.44 15.85
N GLN A 148 22.20 -15.74 15.58
CA GLN A 148 22.22 -16.28 14.22
C GLN A 148 20.89 -16.03 13.49
N ASN A 149 19.75 -16.29 14.14
CA ASN A 149 18.43 -16.08 13.53
C ASN A 149 18.17 -14.59 13.27
N ILE A 150 18.62 -13.71 14.17
CA ILE A 150 18.55 -12.25 13.99
C ILE A 150 19.36 -11.83 12.75
N CYS A 151 20.56 -12.38 12.56
CA CYS A 151 21.38 -12.09 11.38
C CYS A 151 20.72 -12.53 10.07
N PHE A 152 20.17 -13.74 10.01
CA PHE A 152 19.46 -14.24 8.82
C PHE A 152 18.19 -13.43 8.51
N ALA A 153 17.36 -13.15 9.52
CA ALA A 153 16.16 -12.32 9.36
C ALA A 153 16.51 -10.91 8.88
N ASN A 154 17.59 -10.31 9.41
CA ASN A 154 18.06 -9.00 8.94
C ASN A 154 18.53 -9.05 7.48
N ASN A 155 19.23 -10.12 7.06
CA ASN A 155 19.67 -10.26 5.67
C ASN A 155 18.49 -10.39 4.70
N ARG A 156 17.45 -11.17 5.05
CA ARG A 156 16.25 -11.27 4.22
C ARG A 156 15.49 -9.94 4.19
N ARG A 157 15.31 -9.26 5.32
CA ARG A 157 14.67 -7.93 5.35
C ARG A 157 15.42 -6.89 4.49
N ASN A 158 16.76 -6.90 4.53
CA ASN A 158 17.58 -6.00 3.71
C ASN A 158 17.39 -6.22 2.20
N LEU A 159 17.11 -7.46 1.78
CA LEU A 159 16.80 -7.76 0.37
C LEU A 159 15.55 -7.02 -0.13
N TYR A 160 14.56 -6.84 0.74
CA TYR A 160 13.28 -6.20 0.40
C TYR A 160 13.23 -4.71 0.76
N GLN A 161 14.21 -4.18 1.49
CA GLN A 161 14.14 -2.84 2.11
C GLN A 161 13.74 -1.73 1.13
N GLU A 162 14.37 -1.68 -0.05
CA GLU A 162 14.08 -0.67 -1.08
C GLU A 162 12.63 -0.76 -1.57
N VAL A 163 12.14 -1.97 -1.82
CA VAL A 163 10.77 -2.22 -2.28
C VAL A 163 9.77 -1.89 -1.17
N LEU A 164 10.04 -2.28 0.08
CA LEU A 164 9.15 -1.99 1.21
C LEU A 164 8.99 -0.50 1.45
N ASN A 165 10.04 0.30 1.23
CA ASN A 165 9.94 1.76 1.26
C ASN A 165 8.93 2.29 0.22
N LYS A 166 8.98 1.79 -1.02
CA LYS A 166 8.02 2.15 -2.07
C LYS A 166 6.60 1.67 -1.74
N VAL A 167 6.46 0.46 -1.21
CA VAL A 167 5.16 -0.08 -0.79
C VAL A 167 4.57 0.76 0.34
N ARG A 168 5.34 1.19 1.34
CA ARG A 168 4.88 2.13 2.38
C ARG A 168 4.34 3.42 1.75
N TYR A 169 5.07 4.00 0.81
CA TYR A 169 4.65 5.21 0.11
C TYR A 169 3.30 5.01 -0.61
N ILE A 170 3.11 3.89 -1.31
CA ILE A 170 1.86 3.55 -1.99
C ILE A 170 0.72 3.34 -0.99
N MET A 171 0.93 2.56 0.08
CA MET A 171 -0.09 2.30 1.10
C MET A 171 -0.56 3.60 1.76
N ILE A 172 0.35 4.53 2.06
CA ILE A 172 0.02 5.84 2.62
C ILE A 172 -0.73 6.70 1.60
N SER A 173 -0.28 6.72 0.34
CA SER A 173 -0.85 7.60 -0.69
C SER A 173 -2.23 7.14 -1.18
N ARG A 174 -2.55 5.85 -1.04
CA ARG A 174 -3.78 5.23 -1.54
C ARG A 174 -4.68 4.66 -0.46
N MET A 175 -4.44 4.99 0.82
CA MET A 175 -5.21 4.42 1.93
C MET A 175 -6.71 4.55 1.67
N ALA A 176 -7.43 3.44 1.79
CA ALA A 176 -8.88 3.41 1.64
C ALA A 176 -9.57 4.13 2.80
N LYS A 177 -10.80 4.58 2.57
CA LYS A 177 -11.57 5.32 3.57
C LYS A 177 -11.93 4.41 4.77
N PRO A 178 -11.62 4.81 6.01
CA PRO A 178 -12.04 4.12 7.23
C PRO A 178 -13.54 4.30 7.50
N GLU A 179 -14.14 3.42 8.30
CA GLU A 179 -15.59 3.45 8.56
C GLU A 179 -16.04 4.60 9.48
N GLU A 180 -15.11 5.16 10.25
CA GLU A 180 -15.33 6.26 11.17
C GLU A 180 -15.42 7.63 10.47
N VAL A 181 -15.01 7.72 9.20
CA VAL A 181 -15.04 8.97 8.42
C VAL A 181 -16.32 9.07 7.61
N LEU A 182 -17.18 10.00 8.02
CA LEU A 182 -18.50 10.21 7.42
C LEU A 182 -18.53 11.32 6.36
N ILE A 183 -17.56 12.24 6.39
CA ILE A 183 -17.49 13.38 5.48
C ILE A 183 -16.58 13.03 4.31
N VAL A 184 -17.10 13.11 3.09
CA VAL A 184 -16.39 12.79 1.85
C VAL A 184 -16.69 13.81 0.75
N GLU A 185 -15.80 13.87 -0.24
CA GLU A 185 -16.05 14.57 -1.50
C GLU A 185 -16.82 13.64 -2.44
N ASN A 186 -17.96 14.08 -2.96
CA ASN A 186 -18.72 13.33 -3.98
C ASN A 186 -18.16 13.56 -5.40
N ASP A 187 -18.70 12.86 -6.39
CA ASP A 187 -18.28 12.98 -7.80
C ASP A 187 -18.47 14.40 -8.39
N ASN A 188 -19.31 15.23 -7.74
CA ASN A 188 -19.54 16.62 -8.14
C ASN A 188 -18.54 17.59 -7.48
N GLY A 189 -17.61 17.10 -6.64
CA GLY A 189 -16.67 17.93 -5.88
C GLY A 189 -17.29 18.63 -4.66
N GLU A 190 -18.44 18.16 -4.20
CA GLU A 190 -19.13 18.71 -3.03
C GLU A 190 -18.82 17.88 -1.78
N VAL A 191 -18.69 18.56 -0.64
CA VAL A 191 -18.47 17.89 0.64
C VAL A 191 -19.82 17.41 1.19
N VAL A 192 -20.01 16.10 1.20
CA VAL A 192 -21.26 15.46 1.62
C VAL A 192 -21.04 14.48 2.77
N ARG A 193 -22.14 14.16 3.45
CA ARG A 193 -22.18 13.11 4.46
C ARG A 193 -22.58 11.79 3.82
N GLU A 194 -21.77 10.75 4.02
CA GLU A 194 -22.02 9.40 3.52
C GLU A 194 -22.38 8.45 4.68
N PHE A 195 -23.57 7.84 4.61
CA PHE A 195 -24.03 6.86 5.61
C PHE A 195 -23.89 5.41 5.15
N MET A 196 -23.73 5.19 3.84
CA MET A 196 -23.70 3.85 3.28
C MET A 196 -22.32 3.23 3.53
N LYS A 197 -22.32 2.05 4.14
CA LYS A 197 -21.11 1.25 4.35
C LYS A 197 -20.96 0.28 3.20
N ASP A 198 -19.99 0.52 2.32
CA ASP A 198 -19.57 -0.47 1.33
C ASP A 198 -18.64 -1.50 1.99
N THR A 199 -19.09 -2.76 1.99
CA THR A 199 -18.35 -3.87 2.63
C THR A 199 -17.02 -4.15 1.94
N ASP A 200 -16.96 -3.96 0.61
CA ASP A 200 -15.75 -4.20 -0.16
C ASP A 200 -14.67 -3.14 0.17
N SER A 201 -15.07 -1.87 0.20
CA SER A 201 -14.22 -0.75 0.65
C SER A 201 -13.71 -0.94 2.09
N ILE A 202 -14.55 -1.44 3.01
CA ILE A 202 -14.14 -1.71 4.40
C ILE A 202 -13.11 -2.84 4.46
N ASN A 203 -13.28 -3.91 3.68
CA ASN A 203 -12.31 -5.00 3.63
C ASN A 203 -10.98 -4.54 3.01
N LEU A 204 -11.03 -3.69 1.98
CA LEU A 204 -9.85 -3.06 1.42
C LEU A 204 -9.10 -2.24 2.48
N TYR A 205 -9.80 -1.38 3.23
CA TYR A 205 -9.19 -0.62 4.33
C TYR A 205 -8.55 -1.54 5.38
N LYS A 206 -9.23 -2.61 5.81
CA LYS A 206 -8.69 -3.57 6.79
C LYS A 206 -7.39 -4.20 6.31
N ASN A 207 -7.34 -4.64 5.04
CA ASN A 207 -6.14 -5.25 4.45
C ASN A 207 -5.00 -4.24 4.29
N MET A 208 -5.30 -3.01 3.88
CA MET A 208 -4.32 -1.93 3.78
C MET A 208 -3.76 -1.55 5.16
N ARG A 209 -4.63 -1.41 6.16
CA ARG A 209 -4.27 -1.14 7.54
C ARG A 209 -3.35 -2.22 8.09
N GLU A 210 -3.73 -3.49 7.95
CA GLU A 210 -2.90 -4.60 8.43
C GLU A 210 -1.52 -4.59 7.78
N THR A 211 -1.47 -4.41 6.45
CA THR A 211 -0.21 -4.32 5.70
C THR A 211 0.66 -3.17 6.20
N LEU A 212 0.08 -1.98 6.35
CA LEU A 212 0.82 -0.80 6.80
C LEU A 212 1.29 -0.95 8.26
N VAL A 213 0.53 -1.63 9.12
CA VAL A 213 0.94 -1.96 10.49
C VAL A 213 2.15 -2.88 10.49
N TYR A 214 2.18 -3.94 9.68
CA TYR A 214 3.38 -4.79 9.55
C TYR A 214 4.58 -3.99 9.04
N LEU A 215 4.39 -3.18 7.99
CA LEU A 215 5.45 -2.33 7.45
C LEU A 215 5.99 -1.31 8.46
N THR A 216 5.13 -0.79 9.34
CA THR A 216 5.51 0.13 10.42
C THR A 216 6.35 -0.58 11.48
N HIS A 217 6.01 -1.81 11.86
CA HIS A 217 6.84 -2.59 12.78
C HIS A 217 8.20 -2.96 12.17
N LEU A 218 8.27 -3.16 10.85
CA LEU A 218 9.51 -3.48 10.15
C LEU A 218 10.46 -2.28 10.08
N ASP A 219 9.93 -1.07 9.91
CA ASP A 219 10.70 0.19 9.93
C ASP A 219 9.76 1.38 10.22
N TYR A 220 9.63 1.73 11.50
CA TYR A 220 8.76 2.84 11.90
C TYR A 220 9.37 4.19 11.56
N VAL A 221 10.70 4.29 11.48
CA VAL A 221 11.42 5.53 11.15
C VAL A 221 11.13 5.92 9.70
N ASP A 222 11.18 4.96 8.78
CA ASP A 222 10.81 5.19 7.39
C ASP A 222 9.33 5.57 7.23
N THR A 223 8.44 4.93 8.01
CA THR A 223 7.01 5.25 8.03
C THR A 223 6.76 6.68 8.54
N GLU A 224 7.36 7.05 9.68
CA GLU A 224 7.31 8.41 10.27
C GLU A 224 7.83 9.45 9.28
N ARG A 225 8.96 9.16 8.60
CA ARG A 225 9.57 10.04 7.60
C ARG A 225 8.63 10.30 6.43
N ILE A 226 8.05 9.25 5.83
CA ILE A 226 7.12 9.39 4.69
C ILE A 226 5.88 10.19 5.09
N MET A 227 5.25 9.85 6.22
CA MET A 227 4.05 10.57 6.68
C MET A 227 4.35 12.04 6.99
N THR A 228 5.48 12.33 7.62
CA THR A 228 5.91 13.71 7.92
C THR A 228 6.19 14.51 6.66
N GLU A 229 6.90 13.92 5.69
CA GLU A 229 7.20 14.57 4.40
C GLU A 229 5.90 14.90 3.64
N LYS A 230 4.95 13.95 3.56
CA LYS A 230 3.66 14.19 2.91
C LYS A 230 2.82 15.22 3.65
N LEU A 231 2.86 15.26 4.98
CA LEU A 231 2.16 16.28 5.77
C LEU A 231 2.74 17.67 5.50
N GLN A 232 4.07 17.81 5.42
CA GLN A 232 4.70 19.07 5.08
C GLN A 232 4.32 19.56 3.67
N ASN A 233 4.18 18.65 2.70
CA ASN A 233 3.67 18.97 1.36
C ASN A 233 2.19 19.42 1.36
N GLN A 234 1.38 19.00 2.34
CA GLN A 234 0.04 19.55 2.54
C GLN A 234 0.08 20.96 3.12
N VAL A 235 0.95 21.21 4.12
CA VAL A 235 1.08 22.49 4.83
C VAL A 235 1.64 23.59 3.93
N ASN A 236 2.73 23.29 3.21
CA ASN A 236 3.36 24.25 2.29
C ASN A 236 2.54 24.48 1.01
N GLY A 237 1.57 23.60 0.73
CA GLY A 237 0.64 23.72 -0.39
C GLY A 237 1.10 23.08 -1.70
N SER A 238 2.27 22.41 -1.75
CA SER A 238 2.79 21.78 -2.98
C SER A 238 1.94 20.60 -3.45
N GLU A 239 1.37 19.83 -2.52
CA GLU A 239 0.52 18.66 -2.82
C GLU A 239 -0.88 18.80 -2.20
N TRP A 240 -1.29 20.01 -1.82
CA TRP A 240 -2.57 20.24 -1.15
C TRP A 240 -3.77 19.81 -2.02
N SER A 241 -4.52 18.83 -1.54
CA SER A 241 -5.86 18.49 -2.04
C SER A 241 -6.64 17.76 -0.94
N TRP A 242 -7.96 17.78 -1.00
CA TRP A 242 -8.80 17.06 -0.02
C TRP A 242 -8.49 15.57 -0.05
N LYS A 243 -8.41 14.98 -1.25
CA LYS A 243 -8.01 13.58 -1.46
C LYS A 243 -6.67 13.24 -0.79
N ASN A 244 -5.62 14.04 -1.02
CA ASN A 244 -4.28 13.74 -0.49
C ASN A 244 -4.21 13.90 1.04
N LEU A 245 -4.88 14.91 1.59
CA LEU A 245 -4.95 15.09 3.04
C LEU A 245 -5.72 13.95 3.70
N ASN A 246 -6.86 13.57 3.11
CA ASN A 246 -7.70 12.46 3.58
C ASN A 246 -6.91 11.16 3.62
N THR A 247 -6.32 10.73 2.50
CA THR A 247 -5.58 9.46 2.45
C THR A 247 -4.40 9.44 3.42
N LEU A 248 -3.68 10.55 3.55
CA LEU A 248 -2.61 10.70 4.54
C LEU A 248 -3.13 10.54 5.98
N CYS A 249 -4.19 11.24 6.36
CA CYS A 249 -4.71 11.18 7.73
C CYS A 249 -5.35 9.83 8.04
N TRP A 250 -5.99 9.19 7.06
CA TRP A 250 -6.48 7.81 7.17
C TRP A 250 -5.33 6.84 7.45
N ALA A 251 -4.22 6.99 6.72
CA ALA A 251 -3.02 6.19 6.94
C ALA A 251 -2.40 6.42 8.33
N ILE A 252 -2.30 7.69 8.75
CA ILE A 252 -1.83 8.04 10.10
C ILE A 252 -2.71 7.36 11.16
N GLY A 253 -4.03 7.51 11.12
CA GLY A 253 -4.91 6.87 12.10
C GLY A 253 -4.83 5.32 12.06
N SER A 254 -4.61 4.73 10.89
CA SER A 254 -4.60 3.27 10.72
C SER A 254 -3.46 2.56 11.47
N ILE A 255 -2.33 3.25 11.70
CA ILE A 255 -1.14 2.70 12.37
C ILE A 255 -1.14 2.89 13.89
N SER A 256 -2.27 3.29 14.48
CA SER A 256 -2.40 3.44 15.93
C SER A 256 -1.96 2.19 16.69
N GLY A 257 -1.05 2.37 17.65
CA GLY A 257 -0.47 1.28 18.44
C GLY A 257 0.68 0.52 17.81
N ALA A 258 1.08 0.83 16.56
CA ALA A 258 2.23 0.19 15.90
C ALA A 258 3.59 0.79 16.30
N MET A 259 3.59 1.91 17.04
CA MET A 259 4.79 2.59 17.55
C MET A 259 4.88 2.47 19.07
N HIS A 260 6.11 2.54 19.59
CA HIS A 260 6.35 2.72 21.03
C HIS A 260 5.75 4.04 21.51
N GLU A 261 5.34 4.11 22.77
CA GLU A 261 4.58 5.24 23.31
C GLU A 261 5.33 6.59 23.19
N GLU A 262 6.65 6.58 23.36
CA GLU A 262 7.47 7.79 23.24
C GLU A 262 7.59 8.29 21.79
N ASP A 263 7.81 7.39 20.83
CA ASP A 263 7.86 7.72 19.41
C ASP A 263 6.48 8.14 18.88
N GLU A 264 5.42 7.41 19.25
CA GLU A 264 4.03 7.75 18.94
C GLU A 264 3.68 9.14 19.46
N LYS A 265 4.07 9.46 20.70
CA LYS A 265 3.89 10.79 21.28
C LYS A 265 4.59 11.87 20.47
N ARG A 266 5.88 11.69 20.12
CA ARG A 266 6.64 12.66 19.32
C ARG A 266 5.96 12.90 17.98
N PHE A 267 5.62 11.81 17.30
CA PHE A 267 4.97 11.84 15.99
C PHE A 267 3.63 12.57 16.03
N LEU A 268 2.75 12.22 16.97
CA LEU A 268 1.41 12.82 17.07
C LEU A 268 1.43 14.30 17.45
N VAL A 269 2.36 14.74 18.30
CA VAL A 269 2.51 16.17 18.62
C VAL A 269 2.80 16.97 17.34
N THR A 270 3.67 16.47 16.47
CA THR A 270 3.98 17.10 15.18
C THR A 270 2.75 17.09 14.27
N VAL A 271 2.14 15.91 14.06
CA VAL A 271 0.98 15.76 13.16
C VAL A 271 -0.14 16.72 13.54
N ILE A 272 -0.54 16.75 14.80
CA ILE A 272 -1.74 17.49 15.17
C ILE A 272 -1.44 19.00 15.24
N LYS A 273 -0.23 19.40 15.60
CA LYS A 273 0.19 20.81 15.52
C LYS A 273 0.11 21.32 14.07
N ASP A 274 0.60 20.53 13.12
CA ASP A 274 0.59 20.89 11.71
C ASP A 274 -0.82 20.90 11.13
N LEU A 275 -1.68 19.93 11.48
CA LEU A 275 -3.08 19.91 11.06
C LEU A 275 -3.88 21.09 11.65
N LEU A 276 -3.67 21.43 12.92
CA LEU A 276 -4.29 22.61 13.52
C LEU A 276 -3.82 23.90 12.84
N GLY A 277 -2.51 24.00 12.55
CA GLY A 277 -1.95 25.13 11.79
C GLY A 277 -2.56 25.24 10.40
N LEU A 278 -2.72 24.11 9.71
CA LEU A 278 -3.36 24.02 8.39
C LEU A 278 -4.83 24.45 8.45
N CYS A 279 -5.56 24.07 9.50
CA CYS A 279 -6.95 24.46 9.73
C CYS A 279 -7.12 25.98 9.91
N GLU A 280 -6.14 26.65 10.54
CA GLU A 280 -6.12 28.10 10.69
C GLU A 280 -5.70 28.81 9.39
N GLN A 281 -4.76 28.22 8.64
CA GLN A 281 -4.26 28.76 7.37
C GLN A 281 -5.30 28.71 6.25
N LYS A 282 -6.05 27.60 6.12
CA LYS A 282 -7.00 27.38 5.03
C LYS A 282 -8.34 28.08 5.31
N ARG A 283 -8.85 28.76 4.29
CA ARG A 283 -10.14 29.47 4.33
C ARG A 283 -11.22 28.68 3.60
N GLY A 284 -12.48 28.97 3.88
CA GLY A 284 -13.63 28.29 3.27
C GLY A 284 -14.18 27.17 4.15
N LYS A 285 -15.50 27.01 4.14
CA LYS A 285 -16.20 26.04 5.01
C LYS A 285 -15.77 24.61 4.69
N ASP A 286 -15.74 24.25 3.41
CA ASP A 286 -15.40 22.91 2.94
C ASP A 286 -13.98 22.50 3.34
N ASN A 287 -13.01 23.38 3.12
CA ASN A 287 -11.62 23.17 3.57
C ASN A 287 -11.54 22.93 5.08
N LYS A 288 -12.26 23.73 5.88
CA LYS A 288 -12.28 23.58 7.33
C LYS A 288 -12.95 22.28 7.76
N ALA A 289 -14.06 21.91 7.12
CA ALA A 289 -14.76 20.65 7.39
C ALA A 289 -13.87 19.43 7.12
N ILE A 290 -13.16 19.41 5.99
CA ILE A 290 -12.23 18.33 5.64
C ILE A 290 -11.06 18.25 6.63
N ILE A 291 -10.42 19.37 6.97
CA ILE A 291 -9.30 19.37 7.92
C ILE A 291 -9.78 18.95 9.32
N ALA A 292 -10.93 19.47 9.76
CA ALA A 292 -11.54 19.10 11.04
C ALA A 292 -11.82 17.60 11.11
N SER A 293 -12.50 17.03 10.09
CA SER A 293 -12.78 15.60 9.99
C SER A 293 -11.52 14.75 10.16
N ASN A 294 -10.44 15.13 9.48
CA ASN A 294 -9.15 14.44 9.59
C ASN A 294 -8.51 14.55 10.98
N ILE A 295 -8.55 15.72 11.61
CA ILE A 295 -8.08 15.90 12.99
C ILE A 295 -8.89 15.02 13.94
N MET A 296 -10.22 15.04 13.81
CA MET A 296 -11.12 14.25 14.66
C MET A 296 -10.87 12.76 14.51
N TYR A 297 -10.73 12.27 13.27
CA TYR A 297 -10.39 10.87 13.00
C TYR A 297 -9.05 10.50 13.61
N VAL A 298 -7.96 11.24 13.29
CA VAL A 298 -6.63 10.94 13.83
C VAL A 298 -6.68 10.92 15.35
N VAL A 299 -7.20 11.96 16.00
CA VAL A 299 -7.25 12.00 17.46
C VAL A 299 -8.10 10.87 18.05
N GLY A 300 -9.23 10.53 17.42
CA GLY A 300 -10.08 9.42 17.82
C GLY A 300 -9.39 8.06 17.80
N GLN A 301 -8.46 7.85 16.86
CA GLN A 301 -7.69 6.61 16.76
C GLN A 301 -6.60 6.45 17.82
N TYR A 302 -6.19 7.52 18.54
CA TYR A 302 -5.10 7.48 19.52
C TYR A 302 -5.53 7.74 20.98
N PRO A 303 -6.38 6.88 21.57
CA PRO A 303 -6.86 7.07 22.94
C PRO A 303 -5.77 6.91 24.01
N ARG A 304 -4.64 6.23 23.70
CA ARG A 304 -3.48 6.12 24.61
C ARG A 304 -2.83 7.48 24.82
N PHE A 305 -2.53 8.18 23.73
CA PHE A 305 -1.95 9.53 23.75
C PHE A 305 -2.83 10.53 24.50
N LEU A 306 -4.14 10.53 24.22
CA LEU A 306 -5.07 11.46 24.87
C LEU A 306 -5.14 11.27 26.39
N ARG A 307 -5.15 10.00 26.85
CA ARG A 307 -5.16 9.68 28.29
C ARG A 307 -3.92 10.20 29.02
N ALA A 308 -2.76 10.21 28.35
CA ALA A 308 -1.51 10.71 28.91
C ALA A 308 -1.37 12.25 28.86
N HIS A 309 -2.20 12.95 28.07
CA HIS A 309 -2.03 14.38 27.77
C HIS A 309 -3.30 15.21 27.98
N TRP A 310 -3.68 15.44 29.24
CA TRP A 310 -4.90 16.17 29.62
C TRP A 310 -5.08 17.54 28.93
N LYS A 311 -4.03 18.37 28.87
CA LYS A 311 -4.12 19.69 28.20
C LYS A 311 -4.51 19.54 26.74
N PHE A 312 -3.97 18.52 26.09
CA PHE A 312 -4.24 18.22 24.70
C PHE A 312 -5.66 17.72 24.49
N LEU A 313 -6.08 16.74 25.30
CA LEU A 313 -7.45 16.25 25.31
C LEU A 313 -8.46 17.39 25.50
N LYS A 314 -8.20 18.31 26.45
CA LYS A 314 -9.04 19.49 26.67
C LYS A 314 -9.12 20.38 25.42
N THR A 315 -7.99 20.65 24.76
CA THR A 315 -7.98 21.45 23.52
C THR A 315 -8.79 20.78 22.41
N VAL A 316 -8.62 19.47 22.23
CA VAL A 316 -9.38 18.73 21.21
C VAL A 316 -10.87 18.75 21.53
N VAL A 317 -11.27 18.44 22.78
CA VAL A 317 -12.68 18.45 23.19
C VAL A 317 -13.30 19.84 23.00
N ASN A 318 -12.60 20.91 23.35
CA ASN A 318 -13.07 22.26 23.07
C ASN A 318 -13.23 22.52 21.57
N LYS A 319 -12.30 22.03 20.74
CA LYS A 319 -12.40 22.15 19.29
C LYS A 319 -13.56 21.32 18.71
N LEU A 320 -13.83 20.13 19.26
CA LEU A 320 -15.02 19.34 18.94
C LEU A 320 -16.29 20.13 19.25
N PHE A 321 -16.35 20.81 20.40
CA PHE A 321 -17.49 21.68 20.70
C PHE A 321 -17.60 22.85 19.71
N GLU A 322 -16.49 23.46 19.28
CA GLU A 322 -16.54 24.47 18.22
C GLU A 322 -17.10 23.88 16.92
N PHE A 323 -16.67 22.69 16.52
CA PHE A 323 -17.15 22.01 15.31
C PHE A 323 -18.63 21.61 15.40
N MET A 324 -19.14 21.28 16.58
CA MET A 324 -20.58 21.03 16.81
C MET A 324 -21.47 22.26 16.56
N HIS A 325 -20.91 23.48 16.57
CA HIS A 325 -21.65 24.69 16.23
C HIS A 325 -21.55 25.05 14.73
N GLU A 326 -20.74 24.31 13.95
CA GLU A 326 -20.61 24.54 12.51
C GLU A 326 -21.86 24.02 11.79
N THR A 327 -22.34 24.77 10.79
CA THR A 327 -23.59 24.42 10.07
C THR A 327 -23.37 23.49 8.88
N HIS A 328 -22.15 22.95 8.71
CA HIS A 328 -21.82 22.09 7.57
C HIS A 328 -22.27 20.65 7.85
N ASP A 329 -22.97 20.05 6.88
CA ASP A 329 -23.49 18.69 6.99
C ASP A 329 -22.35 17.68 7.28
N GLY A 330 -22.56 16.82 8.26
CA GLY A 330 -21.63 15.77 8.68
C GLY A 330 -20.52 16.19 9.65
N VAL A 331 -20.29 17.49 9.89
CA VAL A 331 -19.28 17.96 10.87
C VAL A 331 -19.75 17.82 12.32
N GLN A 332 -21.06 17.87 12.55
CA GLN A 332 -21.65 17.78 13.89
C GLN A 332 -21.76 16.35 14.42
N ASP A 333 -21.76 15.37 13.53
CA ASP A 333 -21.92 13.94 13.83
C ASP A 333 -20.57 13.25 14.04
#